data_AF-A0A7I8JPL7-F1
#
_entry.id   AF-A0A7I8JPL7-F1
#
_cell.length_a   1.000
_cell.length_b   1.000
_cell.length_c   1.000
_cell.angle_alpha   90.00
_cell.angle_beta   90.00
_cell.angle_gamma   90.00
#
_symmetry.space_group_name_H-M   'P 1'
#
loop_
_entity.id
_entity.type
_entity.pdbx_description
1 polymer ?
#
loop_
_entity_poly.entity_id
_entity_poly.type
_entity_poly.pdbx_seq_one_letter_code
_entity_poly.pdbx_strand_id
1 'polypeptide(L)'
;MLYNGGPYELIVLHFLLGVACYMGREWELSFRLGMHSWIAVAYSAPVAAATAVFLIYPIGQGSFSDGVAGVFGGSLFSAMHGFLVTYSLIRETTENESANEGYRFGQEEETYNIEAAHAGDE
;
A
#
# COMPACT_ATOMS: atom_id res chain seq x y z
N MET A 1 -17.28 23.06 -26.22
CA MET A 1 -16.27 22.44 -25.33
C MET A 1 -16.74 21.14 -24.66
N LEU A 2 -18.03 20.97 -24.32
CA LEU A 2 -18.53 19.73 -23.69
C LEU A 2 -18.68 18.51 -24.62
N TYR A 3 -18.79 18.72 -25.94
CA TYR A 3 -19.12 17.65 -26.90
C TYR A 3 -17.92 16.83 -27.39
N ASN A 4 -16.69 17.33 -27.20
CA ASN A 4 -15.46 16.74 -27.78
C ASN A 4 -14.59 16.00 -26.74
N GLY A 5 -15.11 15.74 -25.53
CA GLY A 5 -14.33 15.08 -24.47
C GLY A 5 -13.25 15.96 -23.80
N GLY A 6 -13.19 17.27 -24.08
CA GLY A 6 -12.20 18.18 -23.50
C GLY A 6 -12.11 18.19 -21.96
N PRO A 7 -13.21 18.02 -21.19
CA PRO A 7 -13.12 17.88 -19.73
C PRO A 7 -12.35 16.63 -19.27
N TYR A 8 -12.44 15.52 -20.01
CA TYR A 8 -11.75 14.27 -19.68
C TYR A 8 -10.24 14.41 -19.84
N GLU A 9 -9.79 15.01 -20.95
CA GLU A 9 -8.37 15.27 -21.20
C GLU A 9 -7.74 16.18 -20.14
N LEU A 10 -8.44 17.25 -19.75
CA LEU A 10 -7.98 18.14 -18.68
C LEU A 10 -7.83 17.40 -17.35
N ILE A 11 -8.81 16.57 -16.97
CA ILE A 11 -8.77 15.80 -15.73
C ILE A 11 -7.61 14.80 -15.74
N VAL A 12 -7.45 14.03 -16.83
CA VAL A 12 -6.39 13.01 -16.93
C VAL A 12 -4.99 13.63 -16.84
N LEU A 13 -4.73 14.72 -17.55
CA LEU A 13 -3.41 15.36 -17.54
C LEU A 13 -3.06 15.94 -16.15
N HIS A 14 -4.01 16.63 -15.52
CA HIS A 14 -3.79 17.19 -14.17
C HIS A 14 -3.67 16.09 -13.11
N PHE A 15 -4.43 14.99 -13.26
CA PHE A 15 -4.36 13.85 -12.37
C PHE A 15 -2.99 13.16 -12.46
N LEU A 16 -2.49 12.86 -13.67
CA LEU A 16 -1.19 12.22 -13.85
C LEU A 16 -0.03 13.09 -13.35
N LEU A 17 -0.08 14.40 -13.62
CA LEU A 17 0.89 15.34 -13.06
C LEU A 17 0.82 15.39 -11.53
N GLY A 18 -0.39 15.45 -10.96
CA GLY A 18 -0.62 15.46 -9.52
C GLY A 18 -0.08 14.21 -8.83
N VAL A 19 -0.30 13.03 -9.41
CA VAL A 19 0.18 11.74 -8.89
C VAL A 19 1.71 11.62 -9.01
N ALA A 20 2.31 12.14 -10.10
CA ALA A 20 3.76 12.20 -10.23
C ALA A 20 4.40 13.14 -9.19
N CYS A 21 3.80 14.32 -8.97
CA CYS A 21 4.23 15.24 -7.91
C CYS A 21 4.03 14.66 -6.51
N TYR A 22 2.95 13.91 -6.29
CA TYR A 22 2.69 13.21 -5.03
C TYR A 22 3.82 12.23 -4.72
N MET A 23 4.23 11.41 -5.69
CA MET A 23 5.34 10.47 -5.55
C MET A 23 6.65 11.18 -5.19
N GLY A 24 6.94 12.32 -5.83
CA GLY A 24 8.10 13.15 -5.49
C GLY A 24 8.04 13.71 -4.06
N ARG A 25 6.84 14.06 -3.59
CA ARG A 25 6.62 14.51 -2.20
C ARG A 25 6.90 13.41 -1.18
N GLU A 26 6.46 12.18 -1.43
CA GLU A 26 6.73 11.02 -0.55
C GLU A 26 8.23 10.76 -0.40
N TRP A 27 8.96 10.88 -1.49
CA TRP A 27 10.42 10.81 -1.50
C TRP A 27 11.01 11.92 -0.65
N GLU A 28 10.68 13.19 -0.94
CA GLU A 28 11.22 14.34 -0.22
C GLU A 28 10.93 14.30 1.29
N LEU A 29 9.72 13.90 1.69
CA LEU A 29 9.36 13.73 3.09
C LEU A 29 10.26 12.68 3.78
N SER A 30 10.52 11.57 3.10
CA SER A 30 11.42 10.52 3.60
C SER A 30 12.83 11.06 3.83
N PHE A 31 13.38 11.86 2.91
CA PHE A 31 14.70 12.50 3.09
C PHE A 31 14.72 13.48 4.24
N ARG A 32 13.69 14.32 4.36
CA ARG A 32 13.59 15.32 5.45
C ARG A 32 13.51 14.67 6.83
N LEU A 33 12.91 13.48 6.93
CA LEU A 33 12.83 12.70 8.17
C LEU A 33 14.03 11.75 8.38
N GLY A 34 14.96 11.67 7.42
CA GLY A 34 16.07 10.71 7.45
C GLY A 34 15.62 9.25 7.32
N MET A 35 14.41 9.01 6.80
CA MET A 35 13.80 7.69 6.63
C MET A 35 14.18 7.06 5.29
N HIS A 36 14.02 5.74 5.20
CA HIS A 36 14.26 5.00 3.96
C HIS A 36 13.26 5.39 2.85
N SER A 37 13.74 5.66 1.63
CA SER A 37 12.90 6.21 0.54
C SER A 37 12.05 5.18 -0.24
N TRP A 38 11.85 3.98 0.30
CA TRP A 38 11.19 2.89 -0.43
C TRP A 38 9.68 3.08 -0.62
N ILE A 39 9.05 3.96 0.17
CA ILE A 39 7.62 4.28 0.04
C ILE A 39 7.31 4.84 -1.35
N ALA A 40 8.14 5.77 -1.85
CA ALA A 40 7.97 6.34 -3.19
C ALA A 40 8.16 5.28 -4.30
N VAL A 41 9.04 4.30 -4.07
CA VAL A 41 9.27 3.18 -5.01
C VAL A 41 8.04 2.27 -5.07
N ALA A 42 7.47 1.89 -3.93
CA ALA A 42 6.24 1.11 -3.89
C ALA A 42 5.05 1.85 -4.53
N TYR A 43 4.96 3.17 -4.31
CA TYR A 43 3.92 4.02 -4.89
C TYR A 43 4.04 4.15 -6.42
N SER A 44 5.20 3.86 -7.01
CA SER A 44 5.37 3.92 -8.47
C SER A 44 4.53 2.87 -9.21
N ALA A 45 4.17 1.74 -8.58
CA ALA A 45 3.33 0.70 -9.18
C ALA A 45 1.92 1.20 -9.57
N PRO A 46 1.13 1.82 -8.66
CA PRO A 46 -0.15 2.41 -9.06
C PRO A 46 0.00 3.63 -9.99
N VAL A 47 1.09 4.41 -9.90
CA VAL A 47 1.36 5.50 -10.87
C VAL A 47 1.55 4.95 -12.29
N ALA A 48 2.32 3.87 -12.42
CA ALA A 48 2.55 3.19 -13.69
C ALA A 48 1.26 2.59 -14.24
N ALA A 49 0.43 1.97 -13.39
CA ALA A 49 -0.87 1.43 -13.80
C ALA A 49 -1.82 2.54 -14.28
N ALA A 50 -1.91 3.66 -13.57
CA ALA A 50 -2.71 4.81 -13.97
C ALA A 50 -2.23 5.41 -15.30
N THR A 51 -0.92 5.55 -15.48
CA THR A 51 -0.32 6.05 -16.73
C THR A 51 -0.57 5.09 -17.89
N ALA A 52 -0.49 3.78 -17.64
CA ALA A 52 -0.77 2.76 -18.63
C ALA A 52 -2.24 2.83 -19.10
N VAL A 53 -3.21 2.93 -18.17
CA VAL A 53 -4.64 2.96 -18.50
C VAL A 53 -5.05 4.27 -19.17
N PHE A 54 -4.64 5.42 -18.62
CA PHE A 54 -5.18 6.70 -19.06
C PHE A 54 -4.40 7.36 -20.19
N LEU A 55 -3.15 6.95 -20.42
CA LEU A 55 -2.28 7.58 -21.41
C LEU A 55 -1.73 6.59 -22.46
N ILE A 56 -1.21 5.43 -22.04
CA ILE A 56 -0.60 4.48 -23.00
C ILE A 56 -1.65 3.66 -23.76
N TYR A 57 -2.67 3.13 -23.08
CA TYR A 57 -3.71 2.28 -23.67
C TYR A 57 -4.53 2.97 -24.78
N PRO A 58 -4.88 4.27 -24.68
CA PRO A 58 -5.50 5.01 -25.79
C PRO A 58 -4.58 5.18 -27.01
N ILE A 59 -3.26 5.15 -26.82
CA ILE A 59 -2.24 5.34 -27.88
C ILE A 59 -1.87 4.00 -28.55
N GLY A 60 -1.83 2.91 -27.80
CA GLY A 60 -1.54 1.56 -28.29
C GLY A 60 -2.44 0.54 -27.62
N GLN A 61 -3.30 -0.14 -28.39
CA GLN A 61 -4.25 -1.14 -27.86
C GLN A 61 -3.52 -2.32 -27.16
N GLY A 62 -3.35 -2.27 -25.83
CA GLY A 62 -2.54 -3.21 -25.04
C GLY A 62 -3.27 -3.88 -23.85
N SER A 63 -2.81 -5.05 -23.39
CA SER A 63 -3.52 -5.91 -22.41
C SER A 63 -2.96 -5.82 -20.96
N PHE A 64 -3.82 -6.05 -19.95
CA PHE A 64 -3.54 -5.92 -18.50
C PHE A 64 -3.39 -7.26 -17.74
N SER A 65 -3.10 -8.36 -18.41
CA SER A 65 -3.22 -9.71 -17.85
C SER A 65 -2.36 -9.99 -16.60
N ASP A 66 -1.26 -9.28 -16.39
CA ASP A 66 -0.32 -9.52 -15.26
C ASP A 66 -0.74 -8.85 -13.94
N GLY A 67 -1.68 -7.88 -13.98
CA GLY A 67 -2.13 -7.16 -12.78
C GLY A 67 -2.98 -8.00 -11.82
N VAL A 68 -3.69 -9.00 -12.35
CA VAL A 68 -4.65 -9.82 -11.57
C VAL A 68 -3.92 -10.70 -10.56
N ALA A 69 -2.82 -11.37 -10.97
CA ALA A 69 -2.03 -12.21 -10.09
C ALA A 69 -1.39 -11.39 -8.94
N GLY A 70 -0.92 -10.18 -9.23
CA GLY A 70 -0.36 -9.27 -8.21
C GLY A 70 -1.39 -8.86 -7.16
N VAL A 71 -2.64 -8.55 -7.56
CA VAL A 71 -3.72 -8.18 -6.64
C VAL A 71 -4.13 -9.35 -5.75
N PHE A 72 -4.32 -10.55 -6.32
CA PHE A 72 -4.67 -11.74 -5.54
C PHE A 72 -3.55 -12.19 -4.61
N GLY A 73 -2.29 -12.11 -5.05
CA GLY A 73 -1.14 -12.38 -4.20
C GLY A 73 -1.04 -11.38 -3.05
N GLY A 74 -1.16 -10.08 -3.34
CA GLY A 74 -1.10 -9.02 -2.34
C GLY A 74 -2.20 -9.12 -1.28
N SER A 75 -3.44 -9.44 -1.66
CA SER A 75 -4.54 -9.62 -0.72
C SER A 75 -4.37 -10.85 0.16
N LEU A 76 -3.89 -11.97 -0.41
CA LEU A 76 -3.56 -13.17 0.35
C LEU A 76 -2.46 -12.90 1.38
N PHE A 77 -1.35 -12.28 0.97
CA PHE A 77 -0.25 -11.97 1.89
C PHE A 77 -0.66 -10.95 2.95
N SER A 78 -1.50 -9.96 2.62
CA SER A 78 -2.05 -9.03 3.60
C SER A 78 -2.90 -9.74 4.65
N ALA A 79 -3.73 -10.71 4.25
CA ALA A 79 -4.55 -11.50 5.16
C ALA A 79 -3.69 -12.43 6.03
N MET A 80 -2.70 -13.11 5.44
CA MET A 80 -1.78 -13.98 6.16
C MET A 80 -0.93 -13.22 7.18
N HIS A 81 -0.38 -12.06 6.80
CA HIS A 81 0.38 -11.22 7.71
C HIS A 81 -0.49 -10.77 8.90
N GLY A 82 -1.72 -10.29 8.64
CA GLY A 82 -2.66 -9.92 9.70
C GLY A 82 -3.01 -11.08 10.62
N PHE A 83 -3.23 -12.28 10.06
CA PHE A 83 -3.54 -13.49 10.82
C PHE A 83 -2.40 -13.90 11.75
N LEU A 84 -1.17 -14.02 11.22
CA LEU A 84 -0.01 -14.47 11.99
C LEU A 84 0.34 -13.51 13.13
N VAL A 85 0.29 -12.20 12.88
CA VAL A 85 0.51 -11.19 13.91
C VAL A 85 -0.58 -11.24 14.98
N THR A 86 -1.86 -11.36 14.59
CA THR A 86 -2.97 -11.39 15.55
C THR A 86 -2.96 -12.68 16.41
N TYR A 87 -2.59 -13.82 15.82
CA TYR A 87 -2.52 -15.10 16.52
C TYR A 87 -1.43 -15.12 17.60
N SER A 88 -0.33 -14.42 17.37
CA SER A 88 0.85 -14.42 18.23
C SER A 88 0.93 -13.20 19.17
N LEU A 89 -0.15 -12.44 19.33
CA LEU A 89 -0.21 -11.31 20.26
C LEU A 89 0.09 -11.75 21.70
N ILE A 90 0.93 -10.97 22.38
CA ILE A 90 1.21 -11.16 23.80
C ILE A 90 0.00 -10.68 24.59
N ARG A 91 -0.50 -11.52 25.51
CA ARG A 91 -1.72 -11.22 26.27
C ARG A 91 -1.44 -10.22 27.38
N GLU A 92 -1.74 -8.95 27.11
CA GLU A 92 -1.59 -7.82 28.04
C GLU A 92 -2.93 -7.33 28.66
N THR A 93 -4.07 -7.78 28.14
CA THR A 93 -5.41 -7.35 28.59
C THR A 93 -6.19 -8.48 29.26
N THR A 94 -7.30 -8.10 29.90
CA THR A 94 -8.29 -9.04 30.45
C THR A 94 -9.30 -9.46 29.37
N GLU A 95 -10.04 -10.56 29.59
CA GLU A 95 -11.06 -11.05 28.65
C GLU A 95 -12.22 -10.06 28.41
N ASN A 96 -12.42 -9.10 29.31
CA ASN A 96 -13.49 -8.10 29.24
C ASN A 96 -13.08 -6.82 28.49
N GLU A 97 -11.84 -6.75 28.01
CA GLU A 97 -11.26 -5.59 27.34
C GLU A 97 -10.77 -5.97 25.94
N SER A 98 -10.70 -5.01 25.02
CA SER A 98 -10.14 -5.27 23.70
C SER A 98 -8.65 -5.54 23.79
N ALA A 99 -8.16 -6.54 23.07
CA ALA A 99 -6.72 -6.81 22.96
C ALA A 99 -5.90 -5.62 22.43
N ASN A 100 -6.53 -4.69 21.70
CA ASN A 100 -5.87 -3.48 21.19
C ASN A 100 -5.40 -2.54 22.32
N GLU A 101 -6.07 -2.53 23.47
CA GLU A 101 -5.67 -1.72 24.63
C GLU A 101 -4.36 -2.21 25.27
N GLY A 102 -3.91 -3.42 24.90
CA GLY A 102 -2.60 -3.94 25.30
C GLY A 102 -1.42 -3.23 24.63
N TYR A 103 -1.63 -2.61 23.47
CA TYR A 103 -0.59 -1.87 22.75
C TYR A 103 -0.55 -0.40 23.16
N ARG A 104 0.66 0.11 23.45
CA ARG A 104 0.90 1.54 23.71
C ARG A 104 1.68 2.17 22.56
N PHE A 105 1.19 3.31 22.07
CA PHE A 105 1.87 4.03 21.01
C PHE A 105 3.28 4.48 21.44
N GLY A 106 4.28 4.05 20.68
CA GLY A 106 5.69 4.35 20.95
C GLY A 106 6.36 3.43 21.98
N GLN A 107 5.75 2.30 22.33
CA GLN A 107 6.43 1.27 23.14
C GLN A 107 7.66 0.71 22.42
N GLU A 108 8.69 0.33 23.18
CA GLU A 108 9.94 -0.23 22.65
C GLU A 108 9.86 -1.76 22.44
N GLU A 109 9.02 -2.45 23.21
CA GLU A 109 8.87 -3.90 23.13
C GLU A 109 7.89 -4.31 22.02
N GLU A 110 8.22 -5.41 21.33
CA GLU A 110 7.37 -6.00 20.29
C GLU A 110 6.05 -6.51 20.88
N THR A 111 4.94 -6.26 20.17
CA THR A 111 3.59 -6.59 20.68
C THR A 111 3.16 -8.04 20.44
N TYR A 112 3.95 -8.80 19.69
CA TYR A 112 3.66 -10.17 19.28
C TYR A 112 4.93 -11.02 19.30
N ASN A 113 4.77 -12.33 19.44
CA ASN A 113 5.88 -13.27 19.44
C ASN A 113 6.16 -13.77 18.00
N ILE A 114 7.23 -13.26 17.39
CA ILE A 114 7.64 -13.68 16.05
C ILE A 114 8.03 -15.17 15.98
N GLU A 115 8.58 -15.75 17.05
CA GLU A 115 8.94 -17.17 17.09
C GLU A 115 7.68 -18.02 17.07
N ALA A 116 6.63 -17.64 17.80
CA ALA A 116 5.33 -18.32 17.76
C ALA A 116 4.66 -18.20 16.40
N ALA A 117 4.74 -17.03 15.75
CA ALA A 117 4.24 -16.84 14.38
C ALA A 117 5.04 -17.64 13.33
N HIS A 118 6.32 -17.92 13.59
CA HIS A 118 7.18 -18.69 12.69
C HIS A 118 7.07 -20.20 12.90
N ALA A 119 6.94 -20.65 14.16
CA ALA A 119 7.02 -22.06 14.55
C ALA A 119 5.82 -22.90 14.11
N GLY A 120 4.68 -22.27 13.79
CA GLY A 120 3.50 -22.96 13.25
C GLY A 120 3.19 -24.26 13.99
N ASP A 121 2.82 -24.14 15.28
CA ASP A 121 2.40 -25.23 16.17
C ASP A 121 3.26 -26.52 16.04
N GLU A 122 4.46 -26.54 16.65
CA GLU A 122 5.10 -27.81 17.07
C GLU A 122 4.45 -28.37 18.35
#